data_AF-A0AAF1A5K0-F1
#
_entry.id   AF-A0AAF1A5K0-F1
#
_cell.length_a   1.000
_cell.length_b   1.000
_cell.length_c   1.000
_cell.angle_alpha   90.00
_cell.angle_beta   90.00
_cell.angle_gamma   90.00
#
_symmetry.space_group_name_H-M   'P 1'
#
loop_
_entity.id
_entity.type
_entity.pdbx_description
1 polymer ?
#
loop_
_entity_poly.entity_id
_entity_poly.type
_entity_poly.pdbx_seq_one_letter_code
_entity_poly.pdbx_strand_id
1 'polypeptide(L)'
;MKTFLSTEHPGLNNVADFLTVIISAASIIIAVASYNYTKDHDQQIAKFAQANEISSWVMHDAKGNIQTTENMSLMKVSIDNGSDQPIYDVVLTSGTYQGAGSDYLSGTDFTACIGTVPPGKFATYVPYPGEGMHARIESAIAFRDNKGNNWIRDAKGILSEIKTNPYEYLKLDLPPENWQSLESE
;
A
#
# COMPACT_ATOMS: atom_id res chain seq x y z
N MET A 1 16.68 -77.84 32.92
CA MET A 1 17.14 -77.37 31.60
C MET A 1 15.91 -77.01 30.77
N LYS A 2 15.48 -75.75 30.80
CA LYS A 2 14.37 -75.23 29.97
C LYS A 2 14.88 -73.99 29.25
N THR A 3 15.27 -74.19 28.01
CA THR A 3 15.63 -73.15 27.05
C THR A 3 14.33 -72.46 26.65
N PHE A 4 14.12 -71.23 27.11
CA PHE A 4 13.08 -70.36 26.58
C PHE A 4 13.61 -69.75 25.29
N LEU A 5 13.01 -70.16 24.17
CA LEU A 5 13.25 -69.57 22.86
C LEU A 5 12.74 -68.13 22.86
N SER A 6 13.67 -67.18 22.79
CA SER A 6 13.40 -65.83 22.33
C SER A 6 13.13 -65.90 20.83
N THR A 7 11.88 -65.71 20.43
CA THR A 7 11.51 -65.50 19.03
C THR A 7 11.29 -64.00 18.83
N GLU A 8 12.36 -63.28 18.51
CA GLU A 8 12.22 -61.96 17.90
C GLU A 8 11.60 -62.15 16.51
N HIS A 9 10.41 -61.59 16.30
CA HIS A 9 9.71 -61.64 15.02
C HIS A 9 10.28 -60.56 14.08
N PRO A 10 11.03 -60.92 13.01
CA PRO A 10 11.71 -59.96 12.13
C PRO A 10 10.75 -59.10 11.30
N GLY A 11 9.47 -59.43 11.26
CA GLY A 11 8.45 -58.70 10.50
C GLY A 11 8.00 -57.38 11.13
N LEU A 12 8.12 -57.19 12.46
CA LEU A 12 7.66 -55.96 13.12
C LEU A 12 8.64 -54.79 12.92
N ASN A 13 9.95 -55.07 12.89
CA ASN A 13 11.00 -54.04 12.79
C ASN A 13 10.96 -53.32 11.44
N ASN A 14 10.74 -54.06 10.35
CA ASN A 14 10.62 -53.47 9.00
C ASN A 14 9.40 -52.56 8.83
N VAL A 15 8.28 -52.86 9.51
CA VAL A 15 7.06 -52.03 9.44
C VAL A 15 7.26 -50.73 10.23
N ALA A 16 7.90 -50.82 11.40
CA ALA A 16 8.23 -49.64 12.22
C ALA A 16 9.25 -48.72 11.51
N ASP A 17 10.27 -49.28 10.87
CA ASP A 17 11.28 -48.52 10.11
C ASP A 17 10.66 -47.83 8.89
N PHE A 18 9.81 -48.54 8.15
CA PHE A 18 9.09 -47.98 7.00
C PHE A 18 8.15 -46.83 7.40
N LEU A 19 7.40 -46.99 8.49
CA LEU A 19 6.55 -45.94 9.04
C LEU A 19 7.36 -44.71 9.49
N THR A 20 8.52 -44.93 10.10
CA THR A 20 9.41 -43.85 10.56
C THR A 20 9.96 -43.03 9.39
N VAL A 21 10.35 -43.69 8.29
CA VAL A 21 10.81 -43.02 7.07
C VAL A 21 9.70 -42.17 6.45
N ILE A 22 8.46 -42.69 6.38
CA ILE A 22 7.31 -41.95 5.84
C ILE A 22 6.99 -40.72 6.69
N ILE A 23 6.95 -40.87 8.02
CA ILE A 23 6.68 -39.75 8.94
C ILE A 23 7.76 -38.68 8.81
N SER A 24 9.03 -39.09 8.72
CA SER A 24 10.16 -38.17 8.54
C SER A 24 10.07 -37.42 7.22
N ALA A 25 9.78 -38.11 6.12
CA ALA A 25 9.61 -37.50 4.80
C ALA A 25 8.43 -36.51 4.78
N ALA A 26 7.28 -36.89 5.36
CA ALA A 26 6.11 -36.01 5.48
C ALA A 26 6.42 -34.76 6.32
N SER A 27 7.17 -34.92 7.41
CA SER A 27 7.56 -33.82 8.29
C SER A 27 8.46 -32.81 7.56
N ILE A 28 9.41 -33.28 6.74
CA ILE A 28 10.28 -32.42 5.94
C ILE A 28 9.46 -31.64 4.90
N ILE A 29 8.50 -32.29 4.23
CA ILE A 29 7.64 -31.62 3.24
C ILE A 29 6.81 -30.52 3.90
N ILE A 30 6.20 -30.80 5.05
CA ILE A 30 5.42 -29.82 5.83
C ILE A 30 6.32 -28.66 6.29
N ALA A 31 7.54 -28.95 6.75
CA ALA A 31 8.50 -27.92 7.17
C ALA A 31 8.90 -27.00 6.00
N VAL A 32 9.17 -27.56 4.81
CA VAL A 32 9.51 -26.76 3.62
C VAL A 32 8.30 -25.93 3.15
N ALA A 33 7.11 -26.52 3.11
CA ALA A 33 5.90 -25.82 2.71
C ALA A 33 5.54 -24.67 3.66
N SER A 34 5.59 -24.92 4.98
CA SER A 34 5.36 -23.90 5.99
C SER A 34 6.41 -22.79 5.94
N TYR A 35 7.70 -23.13 5.77
CA TYR A 35 8.76 -22.14 5.60
C TYR A 35 8.53 -21.23 4.38
N ASN A 36 8.19 -21.80 3.22
CA ASN A 36 7.90 -21.02 2.03
C ASN A 36 6.67 -20.13 2.21
N TYR A 37 5.60 -20.66 2.81
CA TYR A 37 4.40 -19.90 3.10
C TYR A 37 4.68 -18.71 4.03
N THR A 38 5.39 -18.94 5.13
CA THR A 38 5.77 -17.88 6.08
C THR A 38 6.66 -16.84 5.39
N LYS A 39 7.64 -17.28 4.61
CA LYS A 39 8.52 -16.36 3.87
C LYS A 39 7.76 -15.49 2.89
N ASP A 40 6.87 -16.05 2.09
CA ASP A 40 6.08 -15.28 1.12
C ASP A 40 5.11 -14.33 1.82
N HIS A 41 4.53 -14.76 2.94
CA HIS A 41 3.65 -13.93 3.76
C HIS A 41 4.40 -12.75 4.38
N ASP A 42 5.54 -13.02 5.01
CA ASP A 42 6.40 -12.00 5.64
C ASP A 42 6.93 -11.02 4.59
N GLN A 43 7.27 -11.49 3.39
CA GLN A 43 7.67 -10.63 2.28
C GLN A 43 6.55 -9.70 1.84
N GLN A 44 5.30 -10.19 1.78
CA GLN A 44 4.16 -9.32 1.46
C GLN A 44 3.91 -8.31 2.58
N ILE A 45 3.93 -8.71 3.85
CA ILE A 45 3.79 -7.75 4.97
C ILE A 45 4.90 -6.69 4.89
N ALA A 46 6.15 -7.11 4.72
CA ALA A 46 7.30 -6.21 4.63
C ALA A 46 7.26 -5.30 3.40
N LYS A 47 6.59 -5.72 2.32
CA LYS A 47 6.39 -4.91 1.12
C LYS A 47 5.44 -3.75 1.39
N PHE A 48 4.33 -4.01 2.08
CA PHE A 48 3.32 -3.00 2.39
C PHE A 48 3.64 -2.15 3.62
N ALA A 49 4.66 -2.51 4.41
CA ALA A 49 5.00 -1.87 5.68
C ALA A 49 5.02 -0.33 5.60
N GLN A 50 5.88 0.25 4.75
CA GLN A 50 5.98 1.69 4.61
C GLN A 50 4.69 2.30 4.03
N ALA A 51 4.17 1.71 2.95
CA ALA A 51 3.02 2.26 2.24
C ALA A 51 1.74 2.31 3.08
N ASN A 52 1.59 1.39 4.05
CA ASN A 52 0.50 1.38 5.02
C ASN A 52 0.53 2.58 5.97
N GLU A 53 1.71 3.15 6.22
CA GLU A 53 1.91 4.30 7.10
C GLU A 53 1.73 5.65 6.40
N ILE A 54 1.47 5.63 5.08
CA ILE A 54 1.20 6.83 4.29
C ILE A 54 -0.31 7.04 4.19
N SER A 55 -0.77 8.24 4.52
CA SER A 55 -2.17 8.62 4.36
C SER A 55 -2.33 10.08 3.93
N SER A 56 -3.48 10.39 3.34
CA SER A 56 -3.87 11.76 2.97
C SER A 56 -5.37 11.93 3.12
N TRP A 57 -5.81 13.11 3.54
CA TRP A 57 -7.23 13.43 3.68
C TRP A 57 -7.50 14.91 3.44
N VAL A 58 -8.72 15.24 3.03
CA VAL A 58 -9.14 16.64 2.91
C VAL A 58 -9.27 17.25 4.31
N MET A 59 -8.68 18.42 4.51
CA MET A 59 -8.94 19.19 5.72
C MET A 59 -10.35 19.76 5.64
N HIS A 60 -11.18 19.48 6.64
CA HIS A 60 -12.51 20.04 6.78
C HIS A 60 -12.54 21.03 7.95
N ASP A 61 -11.94 22.22 7.78
CA ASP A 61 -12.11 23.32 8.73
C ASP A 61 -13.36 24.19 8.44
N ALA A 62 -13.76 24.97 9.44
CA ALA A 62 -14.91 25.87 9.40
C ALA A 62 -14.67 27.18 8.60
N LYS A 63 -13.46 27.41 8.09
CA LYS A 63 -13.02 28.67 7.44
C LYS A 63 -12.98 28.59 5.92
N GLY A 64 -13.37 27.45 5.34
CA GLY A 64 -13.44 27.27 3.90
C GLY A 64 -12.10 26.76 3.37
N ASN A 65 -11.99 25.43 3.31
CA ASN A 65 -10.81 24.72 2.80
C ASN A 65 -10.66 24.82 1.29
N ILE A 66 -11.63 25.46 0.62
CA ILE A 66 -11.65 25.65 -0.82
C ILE A 66 -11.19 27.08 -1.12
N GLN A 67 -9.98 27.21 -1.68
CA GLN A 67 -9.53 28.46 -2.28
C GLN A 67 -10.00 28.50 -3.74
N THR A 68 -10.85 29.44 -4.09
CA THR A 68 -11.25 29.67 -5.48
C THR A 68 -10.43 30.82 -6.05
N THR A 69 -9.65 30.51 -7.09
CA THR A 69 -9.04 31.50 -7.97
C THR A 69 -9.91 31.70 -9.21
N GLU A 70 -9.60 32.70 -10.05
CA GLU A 70 -10.40 32.99 -11.26
C GLU A 70 -10.62 31.78 -12.19
N ASN A 71 -9.70 30.79 -12.16
CA ASN A 71 -9.72 29.65 -13.07
C ASN A 71 -9.85 28.27 -12.38
N MET A 72 -9.59 28.17 -11.07
CA MET A 72 -9.55 26.87 -10.39
C MET A 72 -9.91 26.98 -8.91
N SER A 73 -10.68 26.00 -8.43
CA SER A 73 -10.90 25.76 -7.00
C SER A 73 -9.87 24.75 -6.49
N LEU A 74 -9.30 25.02 -5.33
CA LEU A 74 -8.28 24.21 -4.67
C LEU A 74 -8.76 23.80 -3.30
N MET A 75 -8.64 22.53 -2.92
CA MET A 75 -8.93 22.07 -1.57
C MET A 75 -7.64 21.85 -0.78
N LYS A 76 -7.65 22.21 0.52
CA LYS A 76 -6.54 21.92 1.42
C LYS A 76 -6.54 20.44 1.81
N VAL A 77 -5.40 19.78 1.67
CA VAL A 77 -5.19 18.37 1.96
C VAL A 77 -4.04 18.22 2.96
N SER A 78 -4.22 17.32 3.91
CA SER A 78 -3.17 16.84 4.80
C SER A 78 -2.52 15.59 4.22
N ILE A 79 -1.21 15.48 4.36
CA ILE A 79 -0.39 14.31 4.05
C ILE A 79 0.30 13.90 5.34
N ASP A 80 0.16 12.64 5.72
CA ASP A 80 0.88 12.04 6.83
C ASP A 80 1.78 10.94 6.31
N ASN A 81 3.09 11.19 6.34
CA ASN A 81 4.09 10.15 6.20
C ASN A 81 4.47 9.68 7.62
N GLY A 82 3.75 8.68 8.11
CA GLY A 82 3.98 8.08 9.42
C GLY A 82 5.24 7.22 9.50
N SER A 83 5.87 6.91 8.36
CA SER A 83 7.06 6.07 8.28
C SER A 83 8.34 6.82 8.67
N ASP A 84 9.41 6.06 8.92
CA ASP A 84 10.74 6.59 9.25
C ASP A 84 11.58 6.98 8.02
N GLN A 85 11.02 6.83 6.81
CA GLN A 85 11.71 7.09 5.55
C GLN A 85 10.91 8.06 4.66
N PRO A 86 11.58 8.87 3.82
CA PRO A 86 10.89 9.67 2.83
C PRO A 86 10.17 8.79 1.79
N ILE A 87 9.14 9.39 1.18
CA ILE A 87 8.50 8.88 -0.04
C ILE A 87 8.77 9.85 -1.19
N TYR A 88 8.78 9.31 -2.41
CA TYR A 88 9.22 10.00 -3.63
C TYR A 88 8.15 10.00 -4.70
N ASP A 89 8.37 10.79 -5.75
CA ASP A 89 7.45 11.01 -6.86
C ASP A 89 6.00 11.23 -6.42
N VAL A 90 5.83 11.96 -5.32
CA VAL A 90 4.52 12.12 -4.70
C VAL A 90 3.65 13.01 -5.57
N VAL A 91 2.46 12.49 -5.89
CA VAL A 91 1.40 13.18 -6.63
C VAL A 91 0.11 13.05 -5.84
N LEU A 92 -0.52 14.17 -5.55
CA LEU A 92 -1.84 14.23 -4.97
C LEU A 92 -2.90 14.44 -6.05
N THR A 93 -4.08 13.90 -5.83
CA THR A 93 -5.27 14.10 -6.65
C THR A 93 -6.51 14.02 -5.78
N SER A 94 -7.65 14.33 -6.37
CA SER A 94 -8.96 14.21 -5.73
C SER A 94 -9.67 12.95 -6.21
N GLY A 95 -10.57 12.41 -5.40
CA GLY A 95 -11.45 11.31 -5.79
C GLY A 95 -12.77 11.35 -5.02
N THR A 96 -13.69 10.46 -5.37
CA THR A 96 -15.02 10.38 -4.74
C THR A 96 -15.04 9.29 -3.68
N TYR A 97 -15.15 9.70 -2.42
CA TYR A 97 -15.34 8.79 -1.29
C TYR A 97 -16.76 8.19 -1.28
N GLN A 98 -17.76 9.03 -1.55
CA GLN A 98 -19.18 8.64 -1.57
C GLN A 98 -19.87 9.27 -2.78
N GLY A 99 -20.70 8.51 -3.47
CA GLY A 99 -21.44 8.94 -4.66
C GLY A 99 -21.00 8.21 -5.93
N ALA A 100 -21.53 8.63 -7.08
CA ALA A 100 -21.12 8.13 -8.38
C ALA A 100 -19.96 9.00 -8.91
N GLY A 101 -18.73 8.53 -8.73
CA GLY A 101 -17.53 9.21 -9.19
C GLY A 101 -16.33 8.27 -9.20
N SER A 102 -15.20 8.73 -9.73
CA SER A 102 -13.97 7.95 -9.77
C SER A 102 -13.27 7.96 -8.41
N ASP A 103 -12.59 6.87 -8.08
CA ASP A 103 -11.88 6.71 -6.79
C ASP A 103 -10.63 7.62 -6.71
N TYR A 104 -10.16 8.08 -7.87
CA TYR A 104 -9.17 9.14 -8.04
C TYR A 104 -9.34 9.77 -9.44
N LEU A 105 -8.88 11.00 -9.61
CA LEU A 105 -8.81 11.69 -10.90
C LEU A 105 -7.38 11.64 -11.46
N SER A 106 -7.27 11.70 -12.79
CA SER A 106 -6.00 11.63 -13.52
C SER A 106 -5.94 12.76 -14.53
N GLY A 107 -4.73 13.14 -14.94
CA GLY A 107 -4.45 14.29 -15.79
C GLY A 107 -3.86 15.45 -15.00
N THR A 108 -3.05 16.26 -15.66
CA THR A 108 -2.31 17.39 -15.08
C THR A 108 -3.23 18.36 -14.33
N ASP A 109 -4.41 18.67 -14.89
CA ASP A 109 -5.37 19.62 -14.33
C ASP A 109 -6.03 19.18 -13.01
N PHE A 110 -5.97 17.88 -12.70
CA PHE A 110 -6.58 17.31 -11.50
C PHE A 110 -5.57 16.90 -10.43
N THR A 111 -4.29 17.14 -10.68
CA THR A 111 -3.20 16.63 -9.84
C THR A 111 -2.36 17.78 -9.27
N ALA A 112 -1.61 17.48 -8.22
CA ALA A 112 -0.61 18.35 -7.63
C ALA A 112 0.70 17.56 -7.40
N CYS A 113 1.80 18.02 -7.99
CA CYS A 113 3.11 17.38 -7.83
C CYS A 113 3.84 17.91 -6.61
N ILE A 114 4.28 17.00 -5.73
CA ILE A 114 5.05 17.34 -4.52
C ILE A 114 6.51 16.93 -4.65
N GLY A 115 6.78 15.79 -5.29
CA GLY A 115 8.13 15.25 -5.43
C GLY A 115 8.52 14.40 -4.23
N THR A 116 9.04 15.00 -3.16
CA THR A 116 9.50 14.25 -1.98
C THR A 116 8.75 14.70 -0.73
N VAL A 117 8.22 13.74 0.03
CA VAL A 117 7.59 13.98 1.35
C VAL A 117 8.44 13.29 2.42
N PRO A 118 9.11 14.04 3.31
CA PRO A 118 9.85 13.46 4.44
C PRO A 118 8.88 12.90 5.50
N PRO A 119 9.38 12.16 6.50
CA PRO A 119 8.58 11.76 7.66
C PRO A 119 7.90 12.95 8.34
N GLY A 120 6.62 12.80 8.71
CA GLY A 120 5.82 13.81 9.39
C GLY A 120 4.54 14.19 8.68
N LYS A 121 3.89 15.24 9.20
CA LYS A 121 2.60 15.77 8.73
C LYS A 121 2.78 17.10 8.02
N PHE A 122 2.14 17.21 6.87
CA PHE A 122 2.24 18.38 6.01
C PHE A 122 0.89 18.67 5.36
N ALA A 123 0.63 19.93 5.09
CA ALA A 123 -0.52 20.36 4.33
C ALA A 123 -0.11 20.95 2.98
N THR A 124 -0.99 20.82 2.00
CA THR A 124 -0.85 21.46 0.68
C THR A 124 -2.22 21.61 0.01
N TYR A 125 -2.24 22.09 -1.24
CA TYR A 125 -3.46 22.33 -2.00
C TYR A 125 -3.53 21.42 -3.23
N VAL A 126 -4.74 20.91 -3.50
CA VAL A 126 -5.02 20.00 -4.62
C VAL A 126 -6.22 20.54 -5.41
N PRO A 127 -6.25 20.40 -6.75
CA PRO A 127 -7.41 20.76 -7.55
C PRO A 127 -8.71 20.14 -7.04
N TYR A 128 -9.69 20.99 -6.77
CA TYR A 128 -11.01 20.60 -6.31
C TYR A 128 -11.94 20.41 -7.52
N PRO A 129 -12.43 19.19 -7.79
CA PRO A 129 -13.23 18.89 -8.98
C PRO A 129 -14.68 19.39 -8.92
N GLY A 130 -15.05 20.05 -7.82
CA GLY A 130 -16.42 20.50 -7.56
C GLY A 130 -17.26 19.47 -6.82
N GLU A 131 -18.49 19.88 -6.47
CA GLU A 131 -19.48 19.01 -5.84
C GLU A 131 -20.42 18.42 -6.91
N GLY A 132 -20.50 17.09 -6.95
CA GLY A 132 -21.62 16.40 -7.57
C GLY A 132 -22.78 16.24 -6.60
N MET A 133 -24.00 16.03 -7.11
CA MET A 133 -25.17 15.77 -6.25
C MET A 133 -24.90 14.55 -5.35
N HIS A 134 -24.79 14.78 -4.05
CA HIS A 134 -24.42 13.78 -3.03
C HIS A 134 -23.01 13.19 -3.14
N ALA A 135 -22.10 13.82 -3.90
CA ALA A 135 -20.71 13.39 -3.97
C ALA A 135 -19.92 13.96 -2.77
N ARG A 136 -19.15 13.10 -2.11
CA ARG A 136 -18.13 13.52 -1.14
C ARG A 136 -16.76 13.32 -1.76
N ILE A 137 -16.02 14.41 -1.88
CA ILE A 137 -14.68 14.42 -2.44
C ILE A 137 -13.66 14.24 -1.32
N GLU A 138 -12.67 13.39 -1.57
CA GLU A 138 -11.54 13.13 -0.68
C GLU A 138 -10.22 13.13 -1.45
N SER A 139 -9.12 13.15 -0.70
CA SER A 139 -7.77 13.09 -1.25
C SER A 139 -7.39 11.67 -1.65
N ALA A 140 -6.68 11.55 -2.77
CA ALA A 140 -5.95 10.36 -3.16
C ALA A 140 -4.47 10.71 -3.37
N ILE A 141 -3.58 9.78 -3.04
CA ILE A 141 -2.13 9.98 -3.10
C ILE A 141 -1.47 8.83 -3.86
N ALA A 142 -0.69 9.17 -4.88
CA ALA A 142 0.21 8.24 -5.55
C ALA A 142 1.66 8.59 -5.20
N PHE A 143 2.47 7.58 -4.93
CA PHE A 143 3.85 7.77 -4.46
C PHE A 143 4.72 6.54 -4.74
N ARG A 144 6.03 6.75 -4.68
CA ARG A 144 7.04 5.70 -4.67
C ARG A 144 7.63 5.58 -3.27
N ASP A 145 7.67 4.36 -2.75
CA ASP A 145 8.27 4.06 -1.46
C ASP A 145 9.81 4.05 -1.53
N ASN A 146 10.48 3.95 -0.37
CA ASN A 146 11.95 3.93 -0.30
C ASN A 146 12.58 2.66 -0.91
N LYS A 147 11.78 1.61 -1.12
CA LYS A 147 12.21 0.36 -1.77
C LYS A 147 11.99 0.39 -3.30
N GLY A 148 11.42 1.48 -3.83
CA GLY A 148 11.14 1.67 -5.24
C GLY A 148 9.82 1.07 -5.74
N ASN A 149 8.95 0.57 -4.85
CA ASN A 149 7.60 0.16 -5.26
C ASN A 149 6.71 1.40 -5.40
N ASN A 150 5.80 1.37 -6.38
CA ASN A 150 4.88 2.46 -6.63
C ASN A 150 3.49 2.10 -6.10
N TRP A 151 2.85 3.07 -5.48
CA TRP A 151 1.60 2.89 -4.75
C TRP A 151 0.61 3.98 -5.10
N ILE A 152 -0.67 3.65 -4.98
CA ILE A 152 -1.76 4.62 -4.88
C ILE A 152 -2.64 4.26 -3.68
N ARG A 153 -2.97 5.27 -2.88
CA ARG A 153 -4.07 5.20 -1.93
C ARG A 153 -5.19 6.09 -2.46
N ASP A 154 -6.31 5.47 -2.79
CA ASP A 154 -7.45 6.17 -3.37
C ASP A 154 -8.26 6.97 -2.34
N ALA A 155 -9.29 7.70 -2.80
CA ALA A 155 -10.17 8.51 -1.96
C ALA A 155 -11.02 7.69 -0.96
N LYS A 156 -11.09 6.36 -1.12
CA LYS A 156 -11.71 5.43 -0.16
C LYS A 156 -10.71 4.87 0.85
N GLY A 157 -9.43 5.26 0.74
CA GLY A 157 -8.33 4.79 1.58
C GLY A 157 -7.76 3.43 1.17
N ILE A 158 -8.17 2.87 0.03
CA ILE A 158 -7.69 1.57 -0.46
C ILE A 158 -6.28 1.76 -1.01
N LEU A 159 -5.33 1.04 -0.43
CA LEU A 159 -3.93 1.02 -0.88
C LEU A 159 -3.73 -0.08 -1.92
N SER A 160 -3.20 0.28 -3.08
CA SER A 160 -2.90 -0.64 -4.17
C SER A 160 -1.52 -0.35 -4.77
N GLU A 161 -0.80 -1.41 -5.14
CA GLU A 161 0.44 -1.28 -5.91
C GLU A 161 0.14 -0.95 -7.37
N ILE A 162 0.93 -0.06 -7.96
CA ILE A 162 0.85 0.33 -9.37
C ILE A 162 2.13 -0.06 -10.09
N LYS A 163 2.01 -0.46 -11.36
CA LYS A 163 3.15 -1.00 -12.13
C LYS A 163 4.06 0.08 -12.72
N THR A 164 3.53 1.27 -12.92
CA THR A 164 4.22 2.43 -13.47
C THR A 164 4.51 3.43 -12.36
N ASN A 165 5.40 4.39 -12.63
CA ASN A 165 5.65 5.47 -11.68
C ASN A 165 4.37 6.35 -11.51
N PRO A 166 4.22 7.07 -10.39
CA PRO A 166 3.04 7.89 -10.13
C PRO A 166 2.67 8.88 -11.23
N TYR A 167 3.67 9.53 -11.85
CA TYR A 167 3.45 10.51 -12.92
C TYR A 167 2.81 9.86 -14.16
N GLU A 168 3.33 8.72 -14.59
CA GLU A 168 2.80 7.97 -15.73
C GLU A 168 1.43 7.36 -15.42
N TYR A 169 1.26 6.78 -14.22
CA TYR A 169 0.00 6.17 -13.80
C TYR A 169 -1.16 7.17 -13.81
N LEU A 170 -0.91 8.37 -13.29
CA LEU A 170 -1.89 9.47 -13.25
C LEU A 170 -1.92 10.31 -14.52
N LYS A 171 -1.18 9.94 -15.57
CA LYS A 171 -1.20 10.57 -16.90
C LYS A 171 -0.85 12.06 -16.87
N LEU A 172 0.22 12.42 -16.15
CA LEU A 172 0.72 13.79 -16.14
C LEU A 172 1.52 14.10 -17.39
N ASP A 173 1.38 15.32 -17.89
CA ASP A 173 2.27 15.87 -18.89
C ASP A 173 3.64 16.15 -18.25
N LEU A 174 4.72 15.79 -18.97
CA LEU A 174 6.09 15.96 -18.50
C LEU A 174 6.83 17.04 -19.31
N PRO A 175 7.56 17.98 -18.65
CA PRO A 175 7.70 18.10 -17.20
C PRO A 175 6.41 18.61 -16.53
N PRO A 176 6.12 18.22 -15.27
CA PRO A 176 4.94 18.71 -14.58
C PRO A 176 5.06 20.22 -14.34
N GLU A 177 3.99 20.97 -14.58
CA GLU A 177 3.93 22.41 -14.29
C GLU A 177 3.23 22.71 -12.95
N ASN A 178 2.52 21.71 -12.40
CA ASN A 178 1.65 21.79 -11.23
C ASN A 178 2.36 21.48 -9.90
N TRP A 179 3.59 21.97 -9.72
CA TRP A 179 4.36 21.76 -8.48
C TRP A 179 3.75 22.53 -7.31
N GLN A 180 3.62 21.85 -6.17
CA GLN A 180 3.15 22.41 -4.90
C GLN A 180 4.19 22.24 -3.81
N SER A 181 4.26 23.23 -2.92
CA SER A 181 5.11 23.15 -1.73
C SER A 181 4.34 22.52 -0.56
N LEU A 182 5.09 21.94 0.37
CA LEU A 182 4.56 21.43 1.63
C LEU A 182 4.64 22.51 2.71
N GLU A 183 3.55 22.67 3.45
CA GLU A 183 3.50 23.44 4.69
C GLU A 183 3.53 22.47 5.86
N SER A 184 4.41 22.66 6.85
CA SER A 184 4.36 21.86 8.08
C SER A 184 3.09 22.17 8.87
N GLU A 185 2.43 21.13 9.38
CA GLU A 185 1.29 21.27 10.29
C GLU A 185 1.69 21.52 11.76
#